data_AF-A0A6A5K5K6-F1
#
_entry.id   AF-A0A6A5K5K6-F1
#
_cell.length_a   1.000
_cell.length_b   1.000
_cell.length_c   1.000
_cell.angle_alpha   90.00
_cell.angle_beta   90.00
_cell.angle_gamma   90.00
#
_symmetry.space_group_name_H-M   'P 1'
#
loop_
_entity.id
_entity.type
_entity.pdbx_description
1 polymer ?
#
loop_
_entity_poly.entity_id
_entity_poly.type
_entity_poly.pdbx_seq_one_letter_code
_entity_poly.pdbx_strand_id
1 'polypeptide(L)'
;MPLPGFFPLPDSPDLKRVVQGRLIKIHQQFPASCPRTLDDFRIRRRTEDETYDAAAVFKQAGRALDWAEFLAVVQVDIVPTERTLLFRVQDQAVTDQVGVYASAARKIPFDDEYRQRNSVQEFVKSLVLHLGLKEIEAKTEERIKTMFTSTSPRLEWALHLTGKKSASRELGDQVDFVIFDLRALRKTPDTTVFRVTNVLQFLETSGQTNLIPRDYRQWARNCDEHIIMGKGVGKGIVHVVPWPELRGMSIINEPFFSAYTLSTYERFRDGPMGGRLETGYEEACRLVVNSAKA
;
A
#
# COMPACT_ATOMS: atom_id res chain seq x y z
N MET A 1 -22.11 -36.42 18.33
CA MET A 1 -22.70 -36.09 17.03
C MET A 1 -21.57 -35.81 16.04
N PRO A 2 -21.62 -36.35 14.81
CA PRO A 2 -20.56 -36.18 13.82
C PRO A 2 -20.61 -34.77 13.18
N LEU A 3 -19.44 -34.25 12.79
CA LEU A 3 -19.28 -33.00 12.05
C LEU A 3 -19.93 -33.12 10.65
N PRO A 4 -20.57 -32.06 10.10
CA PRO A 4 -20.96 -32.07 8.70
C PRO A 4 -19.72 -31.82 7.84
N GLY A 5 -19.10 -32.92 7.38
CA GLY A 5 -18.11 -32.88 6.32
C GLY A 5 -18.78 -32.57 4.98
N PHE A 6 -18.68 -31.33 4.51
CA PHE A 6 -18.98 -30.98 3.13
C PHE A 6 -17.68 -30.87 2.34
N PHE A 7 -17.26 -32.00 1.75
CA PHE A 7 -16.39 -32.01 0.59
C PHE A 7 -17.24 -32.46 -0.60
N PRO A 8 -17.65 -31.56 -1.51
CA PRO A 8 -18.39 -31.98 -2.68
C PRO A 8 -17.46 -32.77 -3.61
N LEU A 9 -17.95 -33.93 -4.05
CA LEU A 9 -17.31 -34.73 -5.09
C LEU A 9 -17.17 -33.91 -6.40
N PRO A 10 -16.15 -34.19 -7.24
CA PRO A 10 -15.81 -33.40 -8.43
C PRO A 10 -16.96 -33.19 -9.44
N ASP A 11 -18.02 -34.00 -9.38
CA ASP A 11 -19.18 -33.96 -10.27
C ASP A 11 -20.51 -33.59 -9.56
N SER A 12 -20.45 -33.05 -8.34
CA SER A 12 -21.65 -32.65 -7.62
C SER A 12 -22.38 -31.48 -8.31
N PRO A 13 -23.71 -31.56 -8.49
CA PRO A 13 -24.52 -30.44 -9.00
C PRO A 13 -24.40 -29.16 -8.15
N ASP A 14 -23.97 -29.28 -6.89
CA ASP A 14 -23.73 -28.15 -6.01
C ASP A 14 -22.46 -27.36 -6.38
N LEU A 15 -21.40 -28.05 -6.83
CA LEU A 15 -20.19 -27.38 -7.32
C LEU A 15 -20.50 -26.57 -8.58
N LYS A 16 -21.30 -27.13 -9.49
CA LYS A 16 -21.76 -26.44 -10.70
C LYS A 16 -22.55 -25.17 -10.38
N ARG A 17 -23.45 -25.23 -9.39
CA ARG A 17 -24.24 -24.08 -8.94
C ARG A 17 -23.39 -23.01 -8.25
N VAL A 18 -22.44 -23.40 -7.40
CA VAL A 18 -21.53 -22.47 -6.73
C VAL A 18 -20.62 -21.77 -7.75
N VAL A 19 -20.07 -22.53 -8.71
CA VAL A 19 -19.23 -21.97 -9.78
C VAL A 19 -20.03 -21.06 -10.71
N GLN A 20 -21.24 -21.45 -11.11
CA GLN A 20 -22.12 -20.58 -11.91
C GLN A 20 -22.53 -19.30 -11.16
N GLY A 21 -22.91 -19.41 -9.88
CA GLY A 21 -23.28 -18.25 -9.07
C GLY A 21 -22.13 -17.26 -8.89
N ARG A 22 -20.89 -17.76 -8.84
CA ARG A 22 -19.68 -16.93 -8.76
C ARG A 22 -19.27 -16.33 -10.11
N LEU A 23 -19.37 -17.09 -11.20
CA LEU A 23 -19.13 -16.60 -12.56
C LEU A 23 -20.10 -15.49 -12.96
N ILE A 24 -21.38 -15.60 -12.59
CA ILE A 24 -22.39 -14.56 -12.86
C ILE A 24 -22.01 -13.24 -12.18
N LYS A 25 -21.54 -13.28 -10.93
CA LYS A 25 -21.09 -12.08 -10.21
C LYS A 25 -19.86 -11.42 -10.86
N ILE A 26 -18.91 -12.22 -11.35
CA ILE A 26 -17.73 -11.71 -12.07
C ILE A 26 -18.13 -11.12 -13.43
N HIS A 27 -19.03 -11.77 -14.16
CA HIS A 27 -19.48 -11.32 -15.48
C HIS A 27 -20.20 -9.96 -15.41
N GLN A 28 -20.86 -9.67 -14.29
CA GLN A 28 -21.49 -8.37 -14.04
C GLN A 28 -20.47 -7.24 -13.75
N GLN A 29 -19.25 -7.57 -13.31
CA GLN A 29 -18.23 -6.57 -12.95
C GLN A 29 -17.13 -6.39 -14.02
N PHE A 30 -16.85 -7.41 -14.83
CA PHE A 30 -15.78 -7.37 -15.84
C PHE A 30 -16.17 -8.08 -17.16
N PRO A 31 -16.91 -7.41 -18.06
CA PRO A 31 -17.54 -8.06 -19.22
C PRO A 31 -16.59 -8.46 -20.36
N ALA A 32 -15.34 -7.98 -20.38
CA ALA A 32 -14.45 -8.09 -21.54
C ALA A 32 -13.52 -9.31 -21.57
N SER A 33 -13.38 -10.08 -20.49
CA SER A 33 -12.26 -11.04 -20.36
C SER A 33 -12.58 -12.39 -19.70
N CYS A 34 -13.84 -12.83 -19.67
CA CYS A 34 -14.20 -14.12 -19.06
C CYS A 34 -15.01 -15.05 -20.00
N PRO A 35 -14.71 -16.37 -20.04
CA PRO A 35 -15.55 -17.35 -20.72
C PRO A 35 -16.98 -17.33 -20.14
N ARG A 36 -17.97 -17.43 -21.03
CA ARG A 36 -19.39 -17.13 -20.75
C ARG A 36 -20.14 -18.35 -20.23
N THR A 37 -19.66 -19.55 -20.53
CA THR A 37 -20.29 -20.79 -20.09
C THR A 37 -19.28 -21.85 -19.64
N LEU A 38 -19.74 -22.81 -18.83
CA LEU A 38 -18.98 -24.04 -18.51
C LEU A 38 -18.66 -24.85 -19.78
N ASP A 39 -19.46 -24.70 -20.83
CA ASP A 39 -19.26 -25.36 -22.11
C ASP A 39 -18.17 -24.66 -22.95
N ASP A 40 -17.96 -23.35 -22.82
CA ASP A 40 -16.80 -22.65 -23.42
C ASP A 40 -15.48 -23.21 -22.89
N PHE A 41 -15.47 -23.60 -21.60
CA PHE A 41 -14.35 -24.28 -20.95
C PHE A 41 -14.15 -25.71 -21.47
N ARG A 42 -15.24 -26.41 -21.81
CA ARG A 42 -15.19 -27.78 -22.36
C ARG A 42 -14.86 -27.82 -23.85
N ILE A 43 -15.23 -26.80 -24.62
CA ILE A 43 -14.94 -26.71 -26.06
C ILE A 43 -13.44 -26.47 -26.28
N ARG A 44 -12.78 -25.63 -25.46
CA ARG A 44 -11.31 -25.49 -25.48
C ARG A 44 -10.57 -26.78 -25.12
N ARG A 45 -11.22 -27.68 -24.38
CA ARG A 45 -10.67 -28.96 -23.89
C ARG A 45 -10.53 -30.03 -24.97
N ARG A 46 -11.09 -29.82 -26.18
CA ARG A 46 -11.05 -30.80 -27.28
C ARG A 46 -9.96 -30.55 -28.32
N THR A 47 -9.24 -29.43 -28.25
CA THR A 47 -8.35 -29.00 -29.34
C THR A 47 -6.86 -28.98 -29.01
N GLU A 48 -6.42 -29.27 -27.78
CA GLU A 48 -4.99 -29.20 -27.44
C GLU A 48 -4.50 -30.45 -26.70
N ASP A 49 -3.51 -31.10 -27.33
CA ASP A 49 -2.81 -32.33 -26.96
C ASP A 49 -1.70 -32.05 -25.92
N GLU A 50 -2.00 -31.21 -24.94
CA GLU A 50 -1.14 -30.93 -23.79
C GLU A 50 -1.81 -31.48 -22.54
N THR A 51 -1.03 -32.14 -21.68
CA THR A 51 -1.45 -32.71 -20.40
C THR A 51 -2.15 -31.66 -19.54
N TYR A 52 -3.48 -31.59 -19.70
CA TYR A 52 -4.35 -30.63 -19.04
C TYR A 52 -4.42 -30.92 -17.53
N ASP A 53 -3.63 -30.20 -16.74
CA ASP A 53 -3.71 -30.25 -15.28
C ASP A 53 -4.92 -29.42 -14.79
N ALA A 54 -6.07 -30.09 -14.73
CA ALA A 54 -7.31 -29.51 -14.23
C ALA A 54 -7.18 -28.96 -12.79
N ALA A 55 -6.30 -29.55 -11.97
CA ALA A 55 -6.09 -29.10 -10.59
C ALA A 55 -5.30 -27.78 -10.58
N ALA A 56 -4.30 -27.63 -11.43
CA ALA A 56 -3.58 -26.36 -11.61
C ALA A 56 -4.52 -25.25 -12.09
N VAL A 57 -5.37 -25.53 -13.09
CA VAL A 57 -6.36 -24.57 -13.60
C VAL A 57 -7.37 -24.18 -12.53
N PHE A 58 -7.90 -25.14 -11.77
CA PHE A 58 -8.80 -24.85 -10.66
C PHE A 58 -8.14 -23.97 -9.58
N LYS A 59 -6.88 -24.27 -9.23
CA LYS A 59 -6.11 -23.46 -8.26
C LYS A 59 -5.82 -22.05 -8.78
N GLN A 60 -5.62 -21.88 -10.09
CA GLN A 60 -5.44 -20.56 -10.71
C GLN A 60 -6.75 -19.76 -10.70
N ALA A 61 -7.88 -20.40 -11.03
CA ALA A 61 -9.20 -19.77 -10.97
C ALA A 61 -9.57 -19.35 -9.54
N GLY A 62 -9.26 -20.20 -8.54
CA GLY A 62 -9.44 -19.86 -7.12
C GLY A 62 -8.64 -18.62 -6.73
N ARG A 63 -7.35 -18.57 -7.08
CA ARG A 63 -6.50 -17.38 -6.83
C ARG A 63 -7.02 -16.13 -7.52
N ALA A 64 -7.48 -16.24 -8.77
CA ALA A 64 -8.04 -15.12 -9.50
C ALA A 64 -9.30 -14.57 -8.82
N LEU A 65 -10.15 -15.45 -8.28
CA LEU A 65 -11.34 -15.06 -7.51
C LEU A 65 -10.95 -14.35 -6.21
N ASP A 66 -10.00 -14.90 -5.44
CA ASP A 66 -9.54 -14.28 -4.19
C ASP A 66 -9.00 -12.86 -4.45
N TRP A 67 -8.24 -12.68 -5.53
CA TRP A 67 -7.75 -11.37 -5.94
C TRP A 67 -8.88 -10.44 -6.38
N ALA A 68 -9.89 -10.93 -7.11
CA ALA A 68 -11.03 -10.12 -7.52
C ALA A 68 -11.82 -9.62 -6.29
N GLU A 69 -12.09 -10.49 -5.32
CA GLU A 69 -12.76 -10.13 -4.07
C GLU A 69 -11.95 -9.11 -3.27
N PHE A 70 -10.63 -9.32 -3.17
CA PHE A 70 -9.73 -8.37 -2.50
C PHE A 70 -9.74 -6.99 -3.17
N LEU A 71 -9.59 -6.94 -4.50
CA LEU A 71 -9.48 -5.68 -5.24
C LEU A 71 -10.81 -4.91 -5.29
N ALA A 72 -11.95 -5.61 -5.23
CA ALA A 72 -13.25 -4.97 -5.11
C ALA A 72 -13.38 -4.12 -3.82
N VAL A 73 -12.72 -4.53 -2.73
CA VAL A 73 -12.70 -3.78 -1.47
C VAL A 73 -11.59 -2.73 -1.48
N VAL A 74 -10.40 -3.08 -1.97
CA VAL A 74 -9.22 -2.20 -1.85
C VAL A 74 -9.20 -1.05 -2.85
N GLN A 75 -9.84 -1.22 -4.02
CA GLN A 75 -10.12 -0.15 -4.99
C GLN A 75 -8.86 0.62 -5.45
N VAL A 76 -7.86 -0.13 -5.92
CA VAL A 76 -6.58 0.43 -6.39
C VAL A 76 -6.69 1.29 -7.64
N ASP A 77 -7.72 1.06 -8.47
CA ASP A 77 -7.89 1.71 -9.78
C ASP A 77 -8.60 3.08 -9.70
N ILE A 78 -9.13 3.46 -8.53
CA ILE A 78 -9.86 4.73 -8.39
C ILE A 78 -8.88 5.89 -8.37
N VAL A 79 -8.85 6.72 -9.40
CA VAL A 79 -8.02 7.92 -9.40
C VAL A 79 -8.71 9.00 -8.57
N PRO A 80 -8.10 9.56 -7.50
CA PRO A 80 -8.72 10.61 -6.72
C PRO A 80 -8.94 11.86 -7.59
N THR A 81 -10.10 12.48 -7.43
CA THR A 81 -10.46 13.72 -8.12
C THR A 81 -9.66 14.90 -7.58
N GLU A 82 -9.51 14.96 -6.26
CA GLU A 82 -8.68 15.94 -5.57
C GLU A 82 -7.21 15.52 -5.60
N ARG A 83 -6.35 16.53 -5.60
CA ARG A 83 -4.91 16.31 -5.51
C ARG A 83 -4.54 15.90 -4.09
N THR A 84 -4.11 14.65 -3.92
CA THR A 84 -3.59 14.16 -2.65
C THR A 84 -2.07 13.98 -2.75
N LEU A 85 -1.34 14.63 -1.86
CA LEU A 85 0.10 14.44 -1.72
C LEU A 85 0.39 13.32 -0.71
N LEU A 86 1.41 12.53 -1.00
CA LEU A 86 1.93 11.49 -0.10
C LEU A 86 3.37 11.82 0.26
N PHE A 87 3.72 11.61 1.50
CA PHE A 87 4.97 12.01 2.11
C PHE A 87 5.75 10.80 2.58
N ARG A 88 7.07 10.82 2.39
CA ARG A 88 7.96 9.75 2.83
C ARG A 88 9.27 10.31 3.35
N VAL A 89 9.75 9.65 4.38
CA VAL A 89 11.11 9.81 4.89
C VAL A 89 12.03 8.82 4.19
N GLN A 90 13.02 9.32 3.47
CA GLN A 90 14.05 8.50 2.83
C GLN A 90 15.39 8.68 3.53
N ASP A 91 16.09 7.56 3.70
CA ASP A 91 17.48 7.54 4.11
C ASP A 91 18.35 7.60 2.84
N GLN A 92 19.26 8.57 2.75
CA GLN A 92 20.27 8.62 1.69
C GLN A 92 21.59 8.05 2.21
N ALA A 93 22.27 7.25 1.38
CA ALA A 93 23.66 6.93 1.63
C ALA A 93 24.53 8.12 1.24
N VAL A 94 25.67 8.32 1.91
CA VAL A 94 26.63 9.41 1.63
C VAL A 94 27.10 9.44 0.17
N THR A 95 27.04 8.30 -0.52
CA THR A 95 27.43 8.15 -1.93
C THR A 95 26.35 8.56 -2.93
N ASP A 96 25.13 8.81 -2.48
CA ASP A 96 24.02 9.19 -3.35
C ASP A 96 24.05 10.70 -3.63
N GLN A 97 23.57 11.09 -4.81
CA GLN A 97 23.40 12.51 -5.13
C GLN A 97 22.25 13.09 -4.29
N VAL A 98 22.53 14.18 -3.56
CA VAL A 98 21.55 14.90 -2.74
C VAL A 98 20.33 15.29 -3.57
N GLY A 99 19.12 15.04 -3.06
CA GLY A 99 17.87 15.37 -3.75
C GLY A 99 17.46 14.38 -4.83
N VAL A 100 18.22 13.29 -5.04
CA VAL A 100 17.83 12.19 -5.94
C VAL A 100 17.16 11.08 -5.15
N TYR A 101 15.92 10.77 -5.54
CA TYR A 101 15.18 9.65 -4.97
C TYR A 101 15.60 8.31 -5.58
N ALA A 102 15.94 7.35 -4.72
CA ALA A 102 16.16 5.96 -5.07
C ALA A 102 15.37 5.06 -4.11
N SER A 103 14.28 4.46 -4.60
CA SER A 103 13.54 3.50 -3.79
C SER A 103 14.40 2.27 -3.49
N ALA A 104 14.60 1.98 -2.22
CA ALA A 104 15.19 0.72 -1.75
C ALA A 104 14.26 -0.49 -1.95
N ALA A 105 12.99 -0.26 -2.30
CA ALA A 105 12.03 -1.33 -2.54
C ALA A 105 12.34 -2.05 -3.86
N ARG A 106 12.07 -3.37 -3.87
CA ARG A 106 12.14 -4.17 -5.09
C ARG A 106 11.12 -3.64 -6.10
N LYS A 107 11.59 -3.37 -7.32
CA LYS A 107 10.78 -2.85 -8.43
C LYS A 107 9.91 -3.94 -9.08
N ILE A 108 9.01 -4.52 -8.29
CA ILE A 108 8.08 -5.58 -8.72
C ILE A 108 6.75 -4.92 -9.08
N PRO A 109 6.28 -5.03 -10.34
CA PRO A 109 4.96 -4.56 -10.73
C PRO A 109 3.87 -5.45 -10.11
N PHE A 110 2.72 -4.84 -9.80
CA PHE A 110 1.52 -5.57 -9.41
C PHE A 110 0.66 -5.81 -10.66
N ASP A 111 1.02 -6.83 -11.43
CA ASP A 111 0.38 -7.19 -12.69
C ASP A 111 -0.30 -8.59 -12.60
N ASP A 112 -0.84 -9.07 -13.73
CA ASP A 112 -1.45 -10.39 -13.81
C ASP A 112 -0.46 -11.52 -13.48
N GLU A 113 0.80 -11.38 -13.88
CA GLU A 113 1.84 -12.37 -13.60
C GLU A 113 2.10 -12.46 -12.08
N TYR A 114 2.18 -11.32 -11.39
CA TYR A 114 2.28 -11.27 -9.94
C TYR A 114 1.08 -11.96 -9.27
N ARG A 115 -0.15 -11.64 -9.69
CA ARG A 115 -1.39 -12.19 -9.12
C ARG A 115 -1.58 -13.68 -9.41
N GLN A 116 -1.06 -14.17 -10.52
CA GLN A 116 -1.07 -15.61 -10.84
C GLN A 116 -0.09 -16.38 -9.93
N ARG A 117 1.08 -15.80 -9.66
CA ARG A 117 2.12 -16.45 -8.85
C ARG A 117 1.87 -16.37 -7.36
N ASN A 118 1.31 -15.26 -6.88
CA ASN A 118 1.13 -14.97 -5.46
C ASN A 118 -0.35 -14.96 -5.09
N SER A 119 -0.67 -15.50 -3.92
CA SER A 119 -1.98 -15.40 -3.27
C SER A 119 -2.15 -14.07 -2.53
N VAL A 120 -3.40 -13.69 -2.23
CA VAL A 120 -3.71 -12.55 -1.36
C VAL A 120 -3.05 -12.71 0.02
N GLN A 121 -3.01 -13.94 0.56
CA GLN A 121 -2.34 -14.20 1.84
C GLN A 121 -0.83 -13.97 1.79
N GLU A 122 -0.15 -14.33 0.69
CA GLU A 122 1.29 -14.06 0.51
C GLU A 122 1.56 -12.55 0.38
N PHE A 123 0.68 -11.82 -0.29
CA PHE A 123 0.72 -10.36 -0.31
C PHE A 123 0.57 -9.78 1.10
N VAL A 124 -0.43 -10.23 1.87
CA VAL A 124 -0.67 -9.76 3.26
C VAL A 124 0.53 -10.09 4.16
N LYS A 125 1.12 -11.29 4.04
CA LYS A 125 2.35 -11.64 4.75
C LYS A 125 3.50 -10.70 4.41
N SER A 126 3.67 -10.39 3.13
CA SER A 126 4.68 -9.42 2.68
C SER A 126 4.43 -8.02 3.23
N LEU A 127 3.17 -7.61 3.33
CA LEU A 127 2.78 -6.34 3.95
C LEU A 127 3.10 -6.33 5.45
N VAL A 128 2.81 -7.40 6.19
CA VAL A 128 3.17 -7.51 7.61
C VAL A 128 4.67 -7.36 7.83
N LEU A 129 5.48 -8.04 7.01
CA LEU A 129 6.94 -7.90 7.04
C LEU A 129 7.37 -6.46 6.76
N HIS A 130 6.67 -5.76 5.85
CA HIS A 130 6.97 -4.36 5.55
C HIS A 130 6.61 -3.41 6.70
N LEU A 131 5.43 -3.56 7.30
CA LEU A 131 4.99 -2.71 8.42
C LEU A 131 5.86 -2.93 9.66
N GLY A 132 6.27 -4.17 9.90
CA GLY A 132 7.16 -4.55 11.00
C GLY A 132 8.65 -4.45 10.70
N LEU A 133 9.03 -3.91 9.53
CA LEU A 133 10.40 -4.00 9.00
C LEU A 133 11.45 -3.65 10.06
N LYS A 134 11.33 -2.50 10.72
CA LYS A 134 12.32 -2.03 11.68
C LYS A 134 12.43 -2.89 12.94
N GLU A 135 11.32 -3.41 13.43
CA GLU A 135 11.33 -4.30 14.59
C GLU A 135 11.96 -5.65 14.25
N ILE A 136 11.66 -6.17 13.06
CA ILE A 136 12.20 -7.46 12.60
C ILE A 136 13.70 -7.32 12.31
N GLU A 137 14.13 -6.31 11.56
CA GLU A 137 15.55 -6.05 11.28
C GLU A 137 16.35 -5.87 12.59
N ALA A 138 15.79 -5.21 13.60
CA ALA A 138 16.45 -5.05 14.91
C ALA A 138 16.55 -6.38 15.68
N LYS A 139 15.61 -7.30 15.50
CA LYS A 139 15.60 -8.61 16.16
C LYS A 139 16.49 -9.63 15.46
N THR A 140 16.57 -9.58 14.14
CA THR A 140 17.29 -10.57 13.32
C THR A 140 18.67 -10.11 12.89
N GLU A 141 18.98 -8.82 13.03
CA GLU A 141 20.20 -8.17 12.50
C GLU A 141 20.35 -8.30 10.97
N GLU A 142 19.31 -8.77 10.27
CA GLU A 142 19.30 -8.96 8.83
C GLU A 142 18.49 -7.86 8.13
N ARG A 143 19.03 -7.30 7.05
CA ARG A 143 18.29 -6.35 6.21
C ARG A 143 17.22 -7.04 5.37
N ILE A 144 15.99 -6.58 5.48
CA ILE A 144 14.86 -7.16 4.74
C ILE A 144 14.56 -6.33 3.49
N LYS A 145 14.65 -6.96 2.32
CA LYS A 145 14.24 -6.35 1.05
C LYS A 145 12.73 -6.51 0.84
N THR A 146 12.01 -5.42 1.00
CA THR A 146 10.58 -5.31 0.72
C THR A 146 10.29 -4.92 -0.73
N MET A 147 9.10 -5.24 -1.24
CA MET A 147 8.58 -4.77 -2.53
C MET A 147 7.77 -3.46 -2.42
N PHE A 148 7.57 -2.97 -1.19
CA PHE A 148 6.71 -1.83 -0.91
C PHE A 148 7.51 -0.57 -0.57
N THR A 149 6.98 0.57 -1.02
CA THR A 149 7.37 1.89 -0.55
C THR A 149 6.25 2.46 0.31
N SER A 150 6.48 2.52 1.62
CA SER A 150 5.66 3.24 2.61
C SER A 150 5.61 4.74 2.39
N THR A 151 4.41 5.31 2.46
CA THR A 151 4.12 6.73 2.32
C THR A 151 2.88 7.09 3.14
N SER A 152 2.72 8.35 3.52
CA SER A 152 1.57 8.82 4.30
C SER A 152 1.08 10.17 3.79
N PRO A 153 -0.24 10.43 3.72
CA PRO A 153 -0.76 11.78 3.44
C PRO A 153 -0.66 12.72 4.66
N ARG A 154 -0.27 12.21 5.84
CA ARG A 154 -0.12 12.99 7.07
C ARG A 154 1.27 13.62 7.12
N LEU A 155 1.38 14.84 6.60
CA LEU A 155 2.62 15.61 6.52
C LEU A 155 3.35 15.67 7.86
N GLU A 156 2.61 15.98 8.93
CA GLU A 156 3.14 16.14 10.29
C GLU A 156 3.81 14.86 10.79
N TRP A 157 3.26 13.71 10.39
CA TRP A 157 3.80 12.42 10.76
C TRP A 157 5.08 12.08 10.01
N ALA A 158 5.09 12.36 8.71
CA ALA A 158 6.29 12.19 7.92
C ALA A 158 7.40 13.14 8.40
N LEU A 159 7.09 14.39 8.76
CA LEU A 159 8.04 15.34 9.35
C LEU A 159 8.58 14.87 10.70
N HIS A 160 7.71 14.41 11.62
CA HIS A 160 8.13 13.85 12.90
C HIS A 160 9.10 12.67 12.73
N LEU A 161 8.75 11.72 11.83
CA LEU A 161 9.61 10.58 11.52
C LEU A 161 10.96 11.03 10.93
N THR A 162 10.97 12.07 10.09
CA THR A 162 12.19 12.61 9.46
C THR A 162 13.11 13.20 10.53
N GLY A 163 12.57 14.02 11.43
CA GLY A 163 13.31 14.60 12.54
C GLY A 163 13.87 13.56 13.49
N LYS A 164 13.07 12.55 13.88
CA LYS A 164 13.52 11.45 14.73
C LYS A 164 14.67 10.67 14.08
N LYS A 165 14.55 10.36 12.78
CA LYS A 165 15.62 9.69 12.04
C LYS A 165 16.88 10.53 12.00
N SER A 166 16.79 11.80 11.62
CA SER A 166 17.94 12.71 11.54
C SER A 166 18.66 12.85 12.89
N ALA A 167 17.92 13.00 14.00
CA ALA A 167 18.51 13.13 15.33
C ALA A 167 19.26 11.87 15.82
N SER A 168 18.88 10.70 15.29
CA SER A 168 19.51 9.42 15.64
C SER A 168 20.78 9.09 14.83
N ARG A 169 21.22 9.96 13.92
CA ARG A 169 22.33 9.68 13.00
C ARG A 169 23.62 10.40 13.39
N GLU A 170 24.74 9.73 13.10
CA GLU A 170 26.07 10.35 13.09
C GLU A 170 26.20 11.34 11.90
N LEU A 171 27.14 12.28 12.00
CA LEU A 171 27.31 13.48 11.15
C LEU A 171 27.42 13.29 9.62
N GLY A 172 27.29 12.08 9.08
CA GLY A 172 27.44 11.78 7.64
C GLY A 172 26.16 11.41 6.89
N ASP A 173 25.17 10.81 7.55
CA ASP A 173 24.00 10.29 6.84
C ASP A 173 22.92 11.35 6.63
N GLN A 174 22.52 11.56 5.38
CA GLN A 174 21.47 12.51 5.03
C GLN A 174 20.08 11.85 5.03
N VAL A 175 19.08 12.64 5.44
CA VAL A 175 17.68 12.23 5.40
C VAL A 175 16.96 13.17 4.44
N ASP A 176 16.21 12.59 3.53
CA ASP A 176 15.41 13.32 2.56
C ASP A 176 13.93 13.17 2.86
N PHE A 177 13.20 14.25 2.57
CA PHE A 177 11.75 14.28 2.60
C PHE A 177 11.22 14.24 1.17
N VAL A 178 10.51 13.16 0.84
CA VAL A 178 10.07 12.87 -0.53
C VAL A 178 8.57 13.09 -0.62
N ILE A 179 8.15 13.86 -1.61
CA ILE A 179 6.75 14.22 -1.86
C ILE A 179 6.31 13.56 -3.17
N PHE A 180 5.23 12.79 -3.09
CA PHE A 180 4.59 12.15 -4.22
C PHE A 180 3.21 12.74 -4.48
N ASP A 181 2.76 12.67 -5.72
CA ASP A 181 1.38 12.93 -6.11
C ASP A 181 0.64 11.59 -6.30
N LEU A 182 -0.39 11.34 -5.49
CA LEU A 182 -1.16 10.10 -5.55
C LEU A 182 -1.86 9.92 -6.90
N ARG A 183 -2.32 11.01 -7.51
CA ARG A 183 -2.99 10.98 -8.82
C ARG A 183 -1.99 10.61 -9.91
N ALA A 184 -0.78 11.17 -9.88
CA ALA A 184 0.30 10.81 -10.80
C ALA A 184 0.71 9.34 -10.62
N LEU A 185 0.88 8.88 -9.38
CA LEU A 185 1.20 7.48 -9.08
C LEU A 185 0.15 6.51 -9.62
N ARG A 186 -1.15 6.76 -9.38
CA ARG A 186 -2.24 5.89 -9.87
C ARG A 186 -2.39 5.89 -11.40
N LYS A 187 -1.92 6.93 -12.08
CA LYS A 187 -1.88 6.99 -13.56
C LYS A 187 -0.62 6.38 -14.16
N THR A 188 0.39 6.08 -13.32
CA THR A 188 1.67 5.60 -13.79
C THR A 188 1.57 4.10 -14.10
N PRO A 189 1.90 3.66 -15.33
CA PRO A 189 1.97 2.24 -15.65
C PRO A 189 2.92 1.49 -14.72
N ASP A 190 2.65 0.20 -14.47
CA ASP A 190 3.44 -0.66 -13.61
C ASP A 190 3.62 -0.14 -12.18
N THR A 191 2.69 0.69 -11.71
CA THR A 191 2.65 1.25 -10.35
C THR A 191 1.26 1.06 -9.76
N THR A 192 1.20 0.54 -8.54
CA THR A 192 -0.05 0.34 -7.82
C THR A 192 0.09 0.87 -6.42
N VAL A 193 -0.90 1.67 -5.99
CA VAL A 193 -0.94 2.24 -4.65
C VAL A 193 -2.08 1.60 -3.88
N PHE A 194 -1.77 1.03 -2.73
CA PHE A 194 -2.76 0.48 -1.81
C PHE A 194 -2.85 1.37 -0.58
N ARG A 195 -4.06 1.79 -0.22
CA ARG A 195 -4.32 2.37 1.09
C ARG A 195 -4.44 1.23 2.09
N VAL A 196 -3.57 1.18 3.10
CA VAL A 196 -3.51 0.06 4.04
C VAL A 196 -4.82 -0.07 4.82
N THR A 197 -5.50 1.03 5.12
CA THR A 197 -6.82 1.01 5.76
C THR A 197 -7.84 0.16 4.99
N ASN A 198 -7.84 0.18 3.66
CA ASN A 198 -8.76 -0.65 2.86
C ASN A 198 -8.38 -2.13 2.92
N VAL A 199 -7.07 -2.44 2.96
CA VAL A 199 -6.57 -3.81 3.17
C VAL A 199 -7.02 -4.33 4.55
N LEU A 200 -6.93 -3.50 5.59
CA LEU A 200 -7.40 -3.83 6.93
C LEU A 200 -8.91 -4.08 6.95
N GLN A 201 -9.70 -3.27 6.25
CA GLN A 201 -11.15 -3.44 6.14
C GLN A 201 -11.52 -4.77 5.46
N PHE A 202 -10.81 -5.15 4.40
CA PHE A 202 -10.96 -6.47 3.79
C PHE A 202 -10.71 -7.59 4.81
N LEU A 203 -9.59 -7.53 5.52
CA LEU A 203 -9.23 -8.55 6.52
C LEU A 203 -10.24 -8.61 7.68
N GLU A 204 -10.81 -7.47 8.09
CA GLU A 204 -11.88 -7.41 9.08
C GLU A 204 -13.14 -8.13 8.61
N THR A 205 -13.57 -7.81 7.39
CA THR A 205 -14.77 -8.40 6.78
C THR A 205 -14.62 -9.91 6.56
N SER A 206 -13.40 -10.36 6.26
CA SER A 206 -13.08 -11.78 6.06
C SER A 206 -12.75 -12.54 7.36
N GLY A 207 -12.84 -11.91 8.53
CA GLY A 207 -12.52 -12.54 9.82
C GLY A 207 -11.03 -12.87 10.01
N GLN A 208 -10.15 -12.25 9.23
CA GLN A 208 -8.70 -12.49 9.18
C GLN A 208 -7.88 -11.34 9.79
N THR A 209 -8.48 -10.57 10.70
CA THR A 209 -7.82 -9.45 11.37
C THR A 209 -6.46 -9.82 11.96
N ASN A 210 -6.38 -11.00 12.59
CA ASN A 210 -5.18 -11.49 13.29
C ASN A 210 -3.97 -11.74 12.39
N LEU A 211 -4.11 -11.67 11.05
CA LEU A 211 -2.97 -11.77 10.14
C LEU A 211 -1.99 -10.59 10.28
N ILE A 212 -2.49 -9.40 10.67
CA ILE A 212 -1.65 -8.23 10.94
C ILE A 212 -1.67 -7.94 12.44
N PRO A 213 -0.51 -7.91 13.13
CA PRO A 213 -0.42 -7.56 14.54
C PRO A 213 -1.11 -6.24 14.87
N ARG A 214 -1.75 -6.18 16.04
CA ARG A 214 -2.58 -5.03 16.47
C ARG A 214 -1.84 -3.70 16.35
N ASP A 215 -0.58 -3.65 16.78
CA ASP A 215 0.20 -2.41 16.83
C ASP A 215 0.50 -1.88 15.42
N TYR A 216 0.79 -2.77 14.47
CA TYR A 216 1.00 -2.39 13.06
C TYR A 216 -0.30 -1.90 12.42
N ARG A 217 -1.45 -2.50 12.74
CA ARG A 217 -2.76 -2.02 12.27
C ARG A 217 -3.05 -0.62 12.82
N GLN A 218 -2.81 -0.41 14.12
CA GLN A 218 -3.04 0.89 14.76
C GLN A 218 -2.13 1.96 14.19
N TRP A 219 -0.85 1.66 14.02
CA TRP A 219 0.12 2.55 13.38
C TRP A 219 -0.34 2.92 11.96
N ALA A 220 -0.64 1.93 11.13
CA ALA A 220 -1.05 2.17 9.74
C ALA A 220 -2.31 3.04 9.63
N ARG A 221 -3.26 2.89 10.57
CA ARG A 221 -4.45 3.74 10.66
C ARG A 221 -4.12 5.17 11.06
N ASN A 222 -3.27 5.35 12.07
CA ASN A 222 -2.88 6.68 12.56
C ASN A 222 -2.15 7.48 11.47
N CYS A 223 -1.30 6.81 10.68
CA CYS A 223 -0.57 7.42 9.58
C CYS A 223 -1.41 7.59 8.31
N ASP A 224 -2.59 6.97 8.22
CA ASP A 224 -3.29 6.71 6.96
C ASP A 224 -2.35 6.14 5.87
N GLU A 225 -1.65 5.07 6.22
CA GLU A 225 -0.53 4.54 5.45
C GLU A 225 -0.95 4.11 4.03
N HIS A 226 -0.14 4.51 3.06
CA HIS A 226 -0.20 4.08 1.67
C HIS A 226 1.09 3.34 1.30
N ILE A 227 0.94 2.15 0.74
CA ILE A 227 2.05 1.37 0.21
C ILE A 227 2.02 1.42 -1.32
N ILE A 228 3.19 1.66 -1.91
CA ILE A 228 3.37 1.71 -3.36
C ILE A 228 4.18 0.49 -3.80
N MET A 229 3.69 -0.23 -4.80
CA MET A 229 4.43 -1.28 -5.51
C MET A 229 4.67 -0.83 -6.94
N GLY A 230 5.81 -1.20 -7.52
CA GLY A 230 6.01 -1.00 -8.96
C GLY A 230 7.39 -0.52 -9.38
N LYS A 231 7.57 -0.45 -10.70
CA LYS A 231 8.80 0.09 -11.33
C LYS A 231 8.73 1.62 -11.48
N GLY A 232 7.53 2.17 -11.55
CA GLY A 232 7.28 3.58 -11.84
C GLY A 232 7.18 4.51 -10.63
N VAL A 233 7.48 4.04 -9.40
CA VAL A 233 7.36 4.83 -8.16
C VAL A 233 7.98 6.23 -8.27
N GLY A 234 9.15 6.33 -8.89
CA GLY A 234 9.86 7.61 -9.07
C GLY A 234 9.12 8.62 -9.97
N LYS A 235 8.25 8.16 -10.88
CA LYS A 235 7.48 9.05 -11.77
C LYS A 235 6.37 9.81 -11.06
N GLY A 236 5.98 9.36 -9.86
CA GLY A 236 5.02 10.05 -9.02
C GLY A 236 5.63 11.12 -8.12
N ILE A 237 6.96 11.30 -8.15
CA ILE A 237 7.65 12.26 -7.30
C ILE A 237 7.42 13.65 -7.85
N VAL A 238 6.94 14.50 -6.96
CA VAL A 238 6.81 15.94 -7.22
C VAL A 238 8.09 16.64 -6.78
N HIS A 239 8.60 16.29 -5.61
CA HIS A 239 9.75 16.96 -5.05
C HIS A 239 10.50 16.08 -4.04
N VAL A 240 11.80 16.33 -3.91
CA VAL A 240 12.67 15.75 -2.88
C VAL A 240 13.34 16.92 -2.17
N VAL A 241 13.13 17.03 -0.87
CA VAL A 241 13.67 18.12 -0.04
C VAL A 241 14.67 17.55 0.95
N PRO A 242 15.94 17.95 0.90
CA PRO A 242 16.93 17.59 1.91
C PRO A 242 16.51 18.08 3.30
N TRP A 243 16.66 17.25 4.33
CA TRP A 243 16.29 17.62 5.70
C TRP A 243 16.98 18.89 6.23
N PRO A 244 18.27 19.17 5.93
CA PRO A 244 18.90 20.43 6.35
C PRO A 244 18.18 21.68 5.86
N GLU A 245 17.60 21.64 4.65
CA GLU A 245 16.83 22.76 4.07
C GLU A 245 15.48 22.92 4.77
N LEU A 246 14.87 21.81 5.18
CA LEU A 246 13.64 21.82 5.97
C LEU A 246 13.85 22.34 7.40
N ARG A 247 14.91 21.90 8.09
CA ARG A 247 15.18 22.29 9.49
C ARG A 247 15.41 23.81 9.68
N GLY A 248 15.83 24.51 8.63
CA GLY A 248 15.91 25.98 8.62
C GLY A 248 14.54 26.67 8.76
N MET A 249 13.44 25.96 8.56
CA MET A 249 12.08 26.50 8.65
C MET A 249 11.57 26.52 10.10
N SER A 250 10.96 27.63 10.50
CA SER A 250 10.52 27.91 11.88
C SER A 250 9.57 26.87 12.49
N ILE A 251 8.77 26.16 11.69
CA ILE A 251 7.81 25.13 12.16
C ILE A 251 8.48 23.84 12.60
N ILE A 252 9.60 23.46 11.98
CA ILE A 252 10.27 22.19 12.26
C ILE A 252 11.11 22.28 13.55
N ASN A 253 11.40 23.51 13.98
CA ASN A 253 12.14 23.78 15.20
C ASN A 253 11.27 23.75 16.47
N GLU A 254 9.95 23.62 16.35
CA GLU A 254 9.11 23.26 17.49
C GLU A 254 9.16 21.74 17.71
N PRO A 255 9.42 21.28 18.95
CA PRO A 255 9.66 19.87 19.20
C PRO A 255 8.36 19.06 19.04
N PHE A 256 8.25 18.37 17.90
CA PHE A 256 7.25 17.33 17.67
C PHE A 256 7.50 16.15 18.61
N PHE A 257 6.94 16.22 19.82
CA PHE A 257 7.09 15.17 20.82
C PHE A 257 6.10 14.02 20.57
N SER A 258 6.55 12.97 19.88
CA SER A 258 5.98 11.60 19.89
C SER A 258 4.65 11.34 19.18
N ALA A 259 4.42 10.06 18.84
CA ALA A 259 3.21 9.59 18.19
C ALA A 259 1.91 9.69 19.03
N TYR A 260 2.01 10.04 20.32
CA TYR A 260 0.83 10.24 21.18
C TYR A 260 0.32 11.68 21.13
N THR A 261 1.09 12.62 20.58
CA THR A 261 0.68 14.02 20.46
C THR A 261 -0.04 14.35 19.17
N LEU A 262 -0.21 13.43 18.20
CA LEU A 262 -1.02 13.73 17.01
C LEU A 262 -2.47 14.03 17.38
N SER A 263 -3.06 13.29 18.31
CA SER A 263 -4.41 13.58 18.82
C SER A 263 -4.47 14.87 19.63
N THR A 264 -3.34 15.29 20.22
CA THR A 264 -3.19 16.58 20.92
C THR A 264 -2.99 17.72 19.94
N TYR A 265 -2.29 17.48 18.84
CA TYR A 265 -2.05 18.39 17.72
C TYR A 265 -3.31 18.59 16.89
N GLU A 266 -4.06 17.52 16.57
CA GLU A 266 -5.37 17.62 15.92
C GLU A 266 -6.36 18.36 16.84
N ARG A 267 -6.33 18.12 18.16
CA ARG A 267 -7.09 18.93 19.13
C ARG A 267 -6.61 20.37 19.26
N PHE A 268 -5.33 20.65 19.01
CA PHE A 268 -4.74 21.99 19.01
C PHE A 268 -5.07 22.76 17.72
N ARG A 269 -5.05 22.07 16.56
CA ARG A 269 -5.47 22.58 15.25
C ARG A 269 -6.97 22.84 15.18
N ASP A 270 -7.78 21.91 15.70
CA ASP A 270 -9.24 21.92 15.59
C ASP A 270 -9.93 22.52 16.84
N GLY A 271 -9.13 22.99 17.81
CA GLY A 271 -9.60 23.57 19.05
C GLY A 271 -9.91 25.07 18.93
N PRO A 272 -10.94 25.61 19.63
CA PRO A 272 -11.23 27.03 19.64
C PRO A 272 -10.31 27.73 20.65
N MET A 273 -9.06 27.99 20.29
CA MET A 273 -8.15 28.83 21.07
C MET A 273 -7.72 30.02 20.22
N GLY A 274 -8.34 31.16 20.51
CA GLY A 274 -8.02 32.42 19.88
C GLY A 274 -6.58 32.85 20.13
N GLY A 275 -5.94 33.31 19.06
CA GLY A 275 -4.77 34.18 19.11
C GLY A 275 -3.41 33.49 19.29
N ARG A 276 -2.63 33.54 18.20
CA ARG A 276 -1.15 33.43 18.09
C ARG A 276 -0.55 32.04 17.82
N LEU A 277 -0.42 31.72 16.53
CA LEU A 277 0.84 31.46 15.79
C LEU A 277 0.53 31.14 14.31
N GLU A 278 -0.27 32.00 13.65
CA GLU A 278 -0.77 31.76 12.28
C GLU A 278 0.26 32.00 11.16
N THR A 279 1.43 32.57 11.42
CA THR A 279 2.28 33.09 10.32
C THR A 279 3.31 32.10 9.77
N GLY A 280 3.70 31.07 10.51
CA GLY A 280 4.69 30.09 10.03
C GLY A 280 4.05 28.95 9.24
N TYR A 281 3.12 28.24 9.87
CA TYR A 281 2.55 26.96 9.42
C TYR A 281 1.81 27.05 8.08
N GLU A 282 0.93 28.04 7.91
CA GLU A 282 0.24 28.27 6.64
C GLU A 282 1.22 28.58 5.52
N GLU A 283 2.35 29.24 5.81
CA GLU A 283 3.37 29.58 4.83
C GLU A 283 4.20 28.37 4.39
N ALA A 284 4.51 27.42 5.27
CA ALA A 284 5.20 26.18 4.89
C ALA A 284 4.27 25.17 4.20
N CYS A 285 3.03 25.03 4.65
CA CYS A 285 2.02 24.27 3.90
C CYS A 285 1.80 24.90 2.52
N ARG A 286 1.75 26.24 2.43
CA ARG A 286 1.69 26.97 1.16
C ARG A 286 2.96 26.78 0.33
N LEU A 287 4.16 26.77 0.90
CA LEU A 287 5.42 26.52 0.18
C LEU A 287 5.51 25.10 -0.35
N VAL A 288 5.13 24.09 0.44
CA VAL A 288 5.08 22.68 0.03
C VAL A 288 4.00 22.46 -1.05
N VAL A 289 2.83 23.11 -0.90
CA VAL A 289 1.76 23.05 -1.89
C VAL A 289 2.09 23.85 -3.16
N ASN A 290 2.80 24.98 -3.04
CA ASN A 290 3.19 25.81 -4.19
C ASN A 290 4.41 25.27 -4.93
N SER A 291 5.39 24.67 -4.24
CA SER A 291 6.48 23.93 -4.88
C SER A 291 5.94 22.72 -5.64
N ALA A 292 4.84 22.14 -5.17
CA ALA A 292 4.12 21.10 -5.88
C ALA A 292 3.30 21.60 -7.09
N LYS A 293 3.03 22.90 -7.24
CA LYS A 293 2.26 23.46 -8.38
C LYS A 293 3.10 23.79 -9.62
N ALA A 294 4.43 23.80 -9.49
CA ALA A 294 5.35 24.06 -10.58
C ALA A 294 5.51 22.86 -11.52
#